data_AF-A0A7C0ZUA3-F1
#
_entry.id   AF-A0A7C0ZUA3-F1
#
_cell.length_a   1.000
_cell.length_b   1.000
_cell.length_c   1.000
_cell.angle_alpha   90.00
_cell.angle_beta   90.00
_cell.angle_gamma   90.00
#
_symmetry.space_group_name_H-M   'P 1'
#
loop_
_entity.id
_entity.type
_entity.pdbx_description
1 polymer ?
#
loop_
_entity_poly.entity_id
_entity_poly.type
_entity_poly.pdbx_seq_one_letter_code
_entity_poly.pdbx_strand_id
1 'polypeptide(L)'
;MPLRLLDEVSTQLPRGVWLTALSHSGTKINVSGFAFSNYELVNYVQKLKGSKYLSEVALVESRKEAIGDISVYKFILTFDIKV
;
A
#
# COMPACT_ATOMS: atom_id res chain seq x y z
N MET A 1 17.92 17.43 -1.42
CA MET A 1 16.60 17.96 -0.98
C MET A 1 15.60 16.81 -0.82
N PRO A 2 15.76 15.91 0.17
CA PRO A 2 14.93 14.70 0.30
C PRO A 2 13.72 14.87 1.25
N LEU A 3 13.73 15.93 2.07
CA LEU A 3 12.80 16.13 3.18
C LEU A 3 11.35 16.42 2.76
N ARG A 4 11.13 17.01 1.58
CA ARG A 4 9.78 17.34 1.10
C ARG A 4 8.97 16.15 0.60
N LEU A 5 9.64 15.14 0.04
CA LEU A 5 8.98 13.91 -0.42
C LEU A 5 8.50 13.06 0.75
N LEU A 6 9.22 13.09 1.87
CA LEU A 6 8.80 12.39 3.08
C LEU A 6 7.53 13.00 3.69
N ASP A 7 7.41 14.33 3.64
CA ASP A 7 6.30 15.08 4.21
C ASP A 7 5.00 14.89 3.41
N GLU A 8 5.08 14.86 2.08
CA GLU A 8 3.93 14.58 1.20
C GLU A 8 3.42 13.14 1.32
N VAL A 9 4.32 12.17 1.51
CA VAL A 9 3.94 10.75 1.67
C VAL A 9 3.36 10.50 3.07
N SER A 10 3.89 11.18 4.09
CA SER A 10 3.45 11.03 5.49
C SER A 10 2.06 11.62 5.76
N THR A 11 1.72 12.73 5.10
CA THR A 11 0.45 13.45 5.32
C THR A 11 -0.77 12.75 4.72
N GLN A 12 -0.59 11.81 3.78
CA GLN A 12 -1.68 11.06 3.14
C GLN A 12 -1.84 9.61 3.59
N LEU A 13 -1.00 9.12 4.53
CA LEU A 13 -1.21 7.80 5.09
C LEU A 13 -2.52 7.79 5.89
N PRO A 14 -3.52 6.96 5.51
CA PRO A 14 -4.68 6.78 6.37
C PRO A 14 -4.18 6.23 7.71
N ARG A 15 -4.77 6.69 8.81
CA ARG A 15 -4.45 6.23 10.17
C ARG A 15 -4.72 4.73 10.24
N GLY A 16 -3.75 3.89 9.92
CA GLY A 16 -4.15 2.59 9.42
C GLY A 16 -3.10 1.84 8.64
N VAL A 17 -2.47 2.48 7.67
CA VAL A 17 -1.68 1.79 6.64
C VAL A 17 -0.31 2.42 6.52
N TRP A 18 0.73 1.60 6.41
CA TRP A 18 2.08 2.06 6.11
C TRP A 18 2.76 1.13 5.13
N LEU A 19 3.58 1.70 4.25
CA LEU A 19 4.34 0.95 3.25
C LEU A 19 5.71 0.59 3.81
N THR A 20 6.15 -0.63 3.55
CA THR A 20 7.46 -1.13 3.96
C THR A 20 8.44 -1.20 2.80
N ALA A 21 7.93 -1.50 1.61
CA ALA A 21 8.75 -1.50 0.40
C ALA A 21 7.89 -1.21 -0.83
N LEU A 22 8.48 -0.52 -1.78
CA LEU A 22 7.95 -0.32 -3.12
C LEU A 22 9.03 -0.73 -4.10
N SER A 23 8.69 -1.63 -5.02
CA SER A 23 9.54 -2.00 -6.13
C SER A 23 8.82 -1.74 -7.45
N HIS A 24 9.59 -1.29 -8.43
CA HIS A 24 9.10 -0.96 -9.75
C HIS A 24 9.86 -1.78 -10.79
N SER A 25 9.15 -2.40 -11.71
CA SER A 25 9.72 -3.20 -12.79
C SER A 25 8.96 -2.91 -14.09
N GLY A 26 9.51 -2.00 -14.90
CA GLY A 26 8.93 -1.63 -16.19
C GLY A 26 7.63 -0.84 -16.03
N THR A 27 6.48 -1.46 -16.28
CA THR A 27 5.15 -0.85 -16.09
C THR A 27 4.45 -1.31 -14.81
N LYS A 28 4.96 -2.37 -14.18
CA LYS A 28 4.38 -2.99 -12.99
C LYS A 28 5.05 -2.50 -11.72
N ILE A 29 4.25 -2.12 -10.74
CA ILE A 29 4.66 -1.73 -9.40
C ILE A 29 4.20 -2.80 -8.42
N ASN A 30 5.09 -3.21 -7.53
CA ASN A 30 4.77 -4.00 -6.37
C ASN A 30 4.95 -3.15 -5.10
N VAL A 31 3.95 -3.18 -4.24
CA VAL A 31 3.94 -2.47 -2.98
C VAL A 31 3.70 -3.46 -1.87
N SER A 32 4.52 -3.42 -0.83
CA SER A 32 4.30 -4.18 0.39
C SER A 32 4.16 -3.22 1.57
N GLY A 33 3.35 -3.62 2.54
CA GLY A 33 3.09 -2.81 3.71
C GLY A 33 2.30 -3.55 4.76
N PHE A 34 1.83 -2.79 5.74
CA PHE A 34 0.98 -3.29 6.80
C PHE A 34 -0.25 -2.39 6.96
N ALA A 35 -1.35 -2.97 7.40
CA ALA A 35 -2.59 -2.31 7.74
C ALA A 35 -3.03 -2.69 9.17
N PHE A 36 -3.53 -1.76 9.97
CA PHE A 36 -4.02 -2.03 11.33
C PHE A 36 -5.25 -2.94 11.34
N SER A 37 -6.05 -2.94 10.28
CA SER A 37 -7.21 -3.82 10.17
C SER A 37 -7.45 -4.27 8.73
N ASN A 38 -8.24 -5.32 8.58
CA ASN A 38 -8.71 -5.76 7.27
C ASN A 38 -9.54 -4.67 6.56
N TYR A 39 -10.32 -3.89 7.32
CA TYR A 39 -11.09 -2.78 6.77
C TYR A 39 -10.19 -1.73 6.10
N GLU A 40 -9.10 -1.34 6.76
CA GLU A 40 -8.12 -0.38 6.22
C GLU A 40 -7.44 -0.92 4.95
N LEU A 41 -7.06 -2.20 4.95
CA LEU A 41 -6.50 -2.86 3.77
C LEU A 41 -7.47 -2.85 2.59
N VAL A 42 -8.72 -3.27 2.80
CA VAL A 42 -9.73 -3.30 1.74
C VAL A 42 -10.02 -1.90 1.22
N ASN A 43 -10.16 -0.91 2.10
CA ASN A 43 -10.35 0.48 1.72
C ASN A 43 -9.19 0.99 0.85
N TYR A 44 -7.95 0.67 1.22
CA TYR A 44 -6.77 1.02 0.44
C TYR A 44 -6.79 0.39 -0.96
N VAL A 45 -7.09 -0.91 -1.07
CA VAL A 45 -7.22 -1.62 -2.35
C VAL A 45 -8.31 -0.98 -3.22
N GLN A 46 -9.46 -0.63 -2.66
CA GLN A 46 -10.56 -0.01 -3.40
C GLN A 46 -10.18 1.39 -3.92
N LYS A 47 -9.48 2.19 -3.11
CA LYS A 47 -8.97 3.51 -3.54
C LYS A 47 -7.99 3.39 -4.71
N LEU A 48 -7.08 2.41 -4.65
CA LEU A 48 -6.15 2.15 -5.76
C LEU A 48 -6.89 1.72 -7.03
N LYS A 49 -7.91 0.86 -6.91
CA LYS A 49 -8.77 0.44 -8.03
C LYS A 49 -9.56 1.60 -8.64
N GLY A 50 -9.93 2.59 -7.84
CA GLY A 50 -10.64 3.80 -8.29
C GLY A 50 -9.74 4.84 -8.96
N SER A 51 -8.41 4.67 -8.93
CA SER A 51 -7.47 5.61 -9.53
C SER A 51 -7.51 5.54 -11.06
N LYS A 52 -7.53 6.70 -11.72
CA LYS A 52 -7.47 6.79 -13.19
C LYS A 52 -6.10 6.41 -13.76
N TYR A 53 -5.05 6.44 -12.93
CA TYR A 53 -3.66 6.21 -13.33
C TYR A 53 -3.19 4.78 -13.12
N LEU A 54 -3.98 3.95 -12.43
CA LEU A 54 -3.61 2.58 -12.08
C LEU A 54 -4.54 1.59 -12.78
N SER A 55 -3.96 0.48 -13.23
CA SER A 55 -4.68 -0.69 -13.75
C SER A 55 -4.25 -1.94 -12.99
N GLU A 56 -5.05 -2.99 -13.15
CA GLU A 56 -4.69 -4.34 -12.70
C GLU A 56 -4.30 -4.43 -11.23
N VAL A 57 -4.95 -3.61 -10.37
CA VAL A 57 -4.69 -3.63 -8.94
C VAL A 57 -5.15 -4.96 -8.34
N ALA A 58 -4.16 -5.75 -7.90
CA ALA A 58 -4.37 -7.05 -7.30
C ALA A 58 -3.67 -7.17 -5.95
N LEU A 59 -4.40 -7.74 -4.98
CA LEU A 59 -3.86 -8.14 -3.68
C LEU A 59 -3.23 -9.52 -3.84
N VAL A 60 -1.89 -9.56 -3.81
CA VAL A 60 -1.09 -10.78 -4.00
C VAL A 60 -1.05 -11.59 -2.72
N GLU A 61 -0.82 -10.92 -1.59
CA GLU A 61 -0.77 -11.55 -0.27
C GLU A 61 -1.46 -10.65 0.74
N SER A 62 -2.20 -11.26 1.67
CA SER A 62 -2.62 -10.60 2.90
C SER A 62 -2.58 -11.59 4.04
N ARG A 63 -1.83 -11.27 5.09
CA ARG A 63 -1.72 -12.11 6.28
C ARG A 63 -1.77 -11.27 7.54
N LYS A 64 -2.35 -11.83 8.59
CA LYS A 64 -2.32 -11.24 9.93
C LYS A 64 -0.98 -11.54 10.58
N GLU A 65 -0.33 -10.53 11.13
CA GLU A 65 0.97 -10.60 11.79
C GLU A 65 0.90 -9.85 13.11
N ALA A 66 1.65 -10.27 14.12
CA ALA A 66 1.75 -9.57 15.39
C ALA A 66 3.09 -8.84 15.43
N ILE A 67 3.05 -7.53 15.66
CA ILE A 67 4.23 -6.71 15.89
C ILE A 67 4.14 -6.21 17.33
N GLY A 68 4.89 -6.86 18.22
CA GLY A 68 4.70 -6.70 19.67
C GLY A 68 3.31 -7.18 20.10
N ASP A 69 2.60 -6.37 20.86
CA ASP A 69 1.23 -6.66 21.35
C ASP A 69 0.13 -6.26 20.36
N ILE A 70 0.49 -5.72 19.19
CA ILE A 70 -0.47 -5.21 18.20
C ILE A 70 -0.56 -6.18 17.04
N SER A 71 -1.77 -6.58 16.69
CA SER A 71 -2.01 -7.37 15.48
C SER A 71 -2.35 -6.49 14.29
N VAL A 72 -1.60 -6.71 13.21
CA VAL A 72 -1.64 -5.95 11.96
C VAL A 72 -1.80 -6.92 10.79
N TYR A 73 -2.07 -6.39 9.61
CA TYR A 73 -2.20 -7.15 8.37
C TYR A 73 -1.08 -6.78 7.43
N LYS A 74 -0.11 -7.66 7.26
CA LYS A 74 0.87 -7.51 6.19
C LYS A 74 0.21 -7.77 4.85
N PHE A 75 0.49 -6.95 3.86
CA PHE A 75 -0.02 -7.11 2.52
C PHE A 75 1.04 -6.90 1.46
N ILE A 76 0.81 -7.52 0.30
CA ILE A 76 1.54 -7.29 -0.94
C ILE A 76 0.52 -7.01 -2.02
N LEU A 77 0.68 -5.88 -2.70
CA LEU A 77 -0.14 -5.40 -3.80
C LEU A 77 0.72 -5.30 -5.05
N THR A 78 0.09 -5.57 -6.18
CA THR A 78 0.68 -5.34 -7.50
C THR A 78 -0.30 -4.54 -8.34
N PHE A 79 0.21 -3.63 -9.16
CA PHE A 79 -0.59 -2.83 -10.08
C PHE A 79 0.29 -2.26 -11.20
N ASP A 80 -0.34 -1.93 -12.31
CA ASP A 80 0.32 -1.36 -13.48
C ASP A 80 0.01 0.12 -13.61
N ILE A 81 0.99 0.92 -14.01
CA ILE A 81 0.79 2.34 -14.32
C ILE A 81 0.21 2.45 -15.73
N LYS A 82 -0.95 3.11 -15.86
CA LYS A 82 -1.48 3.54 -17.16
C LYS A 82 -0.70 4.77 -17.61
N VAL A 83 0.02 4.64 -18.71
CA VAL A 83 0.66 5.74 -19.45
C VAL A 83 -0.34 6.31 -20.45
#